data_AF-A0A378ANN6-F1
#
_entry.id   AF-A0A378ANN6-F1
#
_cell.length_a   1.000
_cell.length_b   1.000
_cell.length_c   1.000
_cell.angle_alpha   90.00
_cell.angle_beta   90.00
_cell.angle_gamma   90.00
#
_symmetry.space_group_name_H-M   'P 1'
#
loop_
_entity.id
_entity.type
_entity.pdbx_description
1 polymer ?
#
loop_
_entity_poly.entity_id
_entity_poly.type
_entity_poly.pdbx_seq_one_letter_code
_entity_poly.pdbx_strand_id
1 'polypeptide(L)'
;MTRELATLAPLSAQLEESDLTISWYMYHIKALVALLNEDINQYVTRVAEASEQRAAQSHRELRSISMFILLSALLALAITGCAGWYIYRNLGSNLTAISRAMSRLAQGEPNVSVPALQRRDELGELARAFNVFARNMASLEHTTRLLKEKTNQMEIDRIKRQELEEALLHSQKMKASAS
;
A
#
# COMPACT_ATOMS: atom_id res chain seq x y z
N MET A 1 3.86 90.22 -76.92
CA MET A 1 3.23 89.49 -75.79
C MET A 1 2.58 88.15 -76.19
N THR A 2 2.41 87.83 -77.48
CA THR A 2 1.69 86.61 -77.92
C THR A 2 2.56 85.37 -78.18
N ARG A 3 3.87 85.51 -78.46
CA ARG A 3 4.78 84.35 -78.69
C ARG A 3 5.18 83.63 -77.39
N GLU A 4 5.47 84.38 -76.32
CA GLU A 4 5.84 83.84 -75.00
C GLU A 4 4.71 83.02 -74.36
N LEU A 5 3.45 83.43 -74.55
CA LEU A 5 2.29 82.69 -74.03
C LEU A 5 2.03 81.39 -74.80
N ALA A 6 2.36 81.34 -76.10
CA ALA A 6 2.21 80.14 -76.92
C ALA A 6 3.21 79.03 -76.54
N THR A 7 4.37 79.38 -75.98
CA THR A 7 5.39 78.43 -75.50
C THR A 7 5.10 77.88 -74.10
N LEU A 8 4.24 78.53 -73.31
CA LEU A 8 3.89 78.10 -71.95
C LEU A 8 2.80 77.03 -71.94
N ALA A 9 1.87 77.04 -72.90
CA ALA A 9 0.78 76.06 -73.01
C ALA A 9 1.25 74.59 -73.13
N PRO A 10 2.25 74.23 -73.96
CA PRO A 10 2.74 72.84 -74.00
C PRO A 10 3.52 72.46 -72.73
N LEU A 11 4.19 73.43 -72.08
CA LEU A 11 4.95 73.17 -70.86
C LEU A 11 4.02 72.92 -69.66
N SER A 12 2.92 73.68 -69.54
CA SER A 12 1.91 73.45 -68.50
C SER A 12 1.23 72.09 -68.65
N ALA A 13 0.96 71.66 -69.90
CA ALA A 13 0.37 70.35 -70.16
C ALA A 13 1.30 69.19 -69.76
N GLN A 14 2.61 69.31 -70.03
CA GLN A 14 3.61 68.30 -69.61
C GLN A 14 3.78 68.26 -68.08
N LEU A 15 3.71 69.41 -67.41
CA LEU A 15 3.73 69.50 -65.96
C LEU A 15 2.48 68.85 -65.34
N GLU A 16 1.30 69.08 -65.91
CA GLU A 16 0.03 68.48 -65.45
C GLU A 16 0.02 66.95 -65.65
N GLU A 17 0.53 66.45 -66.77
CA GLU A 17 0.68 65.00 -67.03
C GLU A 17 1.70 64.35 -66.07
N SER A 18 2.78 65.05 -65.74
CA SER A 18 3.79 64.59 -64.78
C SER A 18 3.24 64.54 -63.35
N ASP A 19 2.47 65.55 -62.94
CA ASP A 19 1.85 65.63 -61.61
C ASP A 19 0.76 64.55 -61.43
N LEU A 20 -0.02 64.29 -62.48
CA LEU A 20 -0.97 63.20 -62.52
C LEU A 20 -0.29 61.83 -62.39
N THR A 21 0.85 61.66 -63.07
CA THR A 21 1.65 60.43 -63.01
C THR A 21 2.25 60.21 -61.62
N ILE A 22 2.81 61.24 -60.99
CA ILE A 22 3.33 61.19 -59.62
C ILE A 22 2.21 60.86 -58.63
N SER A 23 1.05 61.51 -58.76
CA SER A 23 -0.13 61.25 -57.93
C SER A 23 -0.64 59.81 -58.07
N TRP A 24 -0.60 59.25 -59.28
CA TRP A 24 -0.97 57.86 -59.54
C TRP A 24 0.00 56.88 -58.85
N TYR A 25 1.31 57.08 -58.98
CA TYR A 25 2.31 56.26 -58.28
C TYR A 25 2.21 56.41 -56.76
N MET A 26 1.96 57.62 -56.25
CA MET A 26 1.74 57.87 -54.82
C MET A 26 0.54 57.09 -54.29
N TYR A 27 -0.57 57.08 -55.02
CA TYR A 27 -1.76 56.30 -54.64
C TYR A 27 -1.46 54.81 -54.63
N HIS A 28 -0.76 54.31 -55.64
CA HIS A 28 -0.38 52.90 -55.73
C HIS A 28 0.56 52.47 -54.59
N ILE A 29 1.55 53.31 -54.26
CA ILE A 29 2.46 53.09 -53.12
C ILE A 29 1.67 53.08 -51.81
N LYS A 30 0.78 54.05 -51.58
CA LYS A 30 -0.07 54.07 -50.38
C LYS A 30 -0.94 52.82 -50.25
N ALA A 31 -1.52 52.36 -51.36
CA ALA A 31 -2.33 51.15 -51.37
C ALA A 31 -1.49 49.90 -51.04
N LEU A 32 -0.30 49.76 -51.63
CA LEU A 32 0.63 48.65 -51.32
C LEU A 32 1.09 48.67 -49.87
N VAL A 33 1.43 49.85 -49.33
CA VAL A 33 1.81 50.02 -47.93
C VAL A 33 0.66 49.65 -47.00
N ALA A 34 -0.57 50.07 -47.32
CA ALA A 34 -1.75 49.70 -46.54
C ALA A 34 -2.00 48.19 -46.52
N LEU A 35 -1.90 47.54 -47.69
CA LEU A 35 -2.04 46.08 -47.81
C LEU A 35 -0.95 45.34 -47.03
N LEU A 36 0.29 45.80 -47.12
CA LEU A 36 1.42 45.20 -46.40
C LEU A 36 1.27 45.38 -44.88
N ASN A 37 0.82 46.56 -44.44
CA ASN A 37 0.63 46.83 -43.02
C ASN A 37 -0.49 45.96 -42.42
N GLU A 38 -1.57 45.76 -43.17
CA GLU A 38 -2.65 44.85 -42.78
C GLU A 38 -2.15 43.40 -42.68
N ASP A 39 -1.40 42.92 -43.67
CA ASP A 39 -0.86 41.56 -43.68
C ASP A 39 0.15 41.34 -42.54
N ILE A 40 1.04 42.30 -42.28
CA ILE A 40 1.98 42.25 -41.15
C ILE A 40 1.22 42.19 -39.82
N ASN A 41 0.20 43.02 -39.63
CA ASN A 41 -0.58 43.02 -38.41
C ASN A 41 -1.30 41.68 -38.21
N GLN A 42 -1.91 41.13 -39.27
CA GLN A 42 -2.52 39.81 -39.19
C GLN A 42 -1.52 38.71 -38.90
N TYR A 43 -0.34 38.75 -39.50
CA TYR A 43 0.72 37.78 -39.23
C TYR A 43 1.18 37.84 -37.77
N VAL A 44 1.40 39.06 -37.23
CA VAL A 44 1.76 39.27 -35.82
C VAL A 44 0.66 38.74 -34.90
N THR A 45 -0.62 39.01 -35.18
CA THR A 45 -1.75 38.49 -34.39
C THR A 45 -1.80 36.96 -34.42
N ARG A 46 -1.65 36.33 -35.60
CA ARG A 46 -1.64 34.86 -35.71
C ARG A 46 -0.48 34.23 -34.95
N VAL A 47 0.71 34.84 -34.98
CA VAL A 47 1.87 34.36 -34.21
C VAL A 47 1.64 34.52 -32.71
N ALA A 48 1.06 35.64 -32.27
CA ALA A 48 0.71 35.87 -30.87
C ALA A 48 -0.30 34.82 -30.37
N GLU A 49 -1.40 34.59 -31.10
CA GLU A 49 -2.41 33.58 -30.77
C GLU A 49 -1.83 32.16 -30.73
N ALA A 50 -1.00 31.80 -31.72
CA ALA A 50 -0.34 30.50 -31.75
C ALA A 50 0.63 30.32 -30.57
N SER A 51 1.29 31.39 -30.12
CA SER A 51 2.19 31.36 -28.96
C SER A 51 1.42 31.14 -27.66
N GLU A 52 0.27 31.80 -27.47
CA GLU A 52 -0.59 31.61 -26.31
C GLU A 52 -1.19 30.20 -26.27
N GLN A 53 -1.60 29.67 -27.43
CA GLN A 53 -2.11 28.29 -27.54
C GLN A 53 -1.05 27.26 -27.15
N ARG A 54 0.20 27.44 -27.60
CA ARG A 54 1.32 26.56 -27.24
C ARG A 54 1.64 26.64 -25.74
N ALA A 55 1.61 27.83 -25.15
CA ALA A 55 1.76 28.00 -23.71
C ALA A 55 0.64 27.28 -22.95
N ALA A 56 -0.62 27.41 -23.40
CA ALA A 56 -1.76 26.72 -22.81
C ALA A 56 -1.71 25.19 -22.98
N GLN A 57 -1.20 24.69 -24.12
CA GLN A 57 -1.02 23.25 -24.36
C GLN A 57 0.07 22.64 -23.47
N SER A 58 1.20 23.33 -23.30
CA SER A 58 2.28 22.90 -22.41
C SER A 58 1.77 22.70 -20.98
N HIS A 59 0.89 23.57 -20.49
CA HIS A 59 0.27 23.41 -19.18
C HIS A 59 -0.68 22.21 -19.08
N ARG A 60 -1.34 21.80 -20.17
CA ARG A 60 -2.26 20.64 -20.17
C ARG A 60 -1.50 19.31 -20.13
N GLU A 61 -0.42 19.19 -20.89
CA GLU A 61 0.40 17.98 -20.91
C GLU A 61 1.12 17.75 -19.57
N LEU A 62 1.71 18.81 -19.01
CA LEU A 62 2.34 18.77 -17.69
C LEU A 62 1.31 18.43 -16.60
N ARG A 63 0.10 19.00 -16.66
CA ARG A 63 -0.96 18.70 -15.69
C ARG A 63 -1.43 17.25 -15.76
N SER A 64 -1.54 16.67 -16.95
CA SER A 64 -1.90 15.26 -17.13
C SER A 64 -0.85 14.32 -16.53
N ILE A 65 0.44 14.60 -16.80
CA ILE A 65 1.55 13.82 -16.24
C ILE A 65 1.60 13.95 -14.71
N SER A 66 1.47 15.17 -14.17
CA SER A 66 1.42 15.39 -12.71
C SER A 66 0.23 14.69 -12.04
N MET A 67 -0.96 14.68 -12.66
CA MET A 67 -2.12 13.93 -12.13
C MET A 67 -1.85 12.43 -12.12
N PHE A 68 -1.24 11.88 -13.17
CA PHE A 68 -0.89 10.46 -13.22
C PHE A 68 0.14 10.08 -12.15
N ILE A 69 1.17 10.91 -11.96
CA ILE A 69 2.17 10.72 -10.90
C ILE A 69 1.51 10.78 -9.51
N LEU A 70 0.63 11.76 -9.26
CA LEU A 70 -0.09 11.85 -7.98
C LEU A 70 -0.99 10.65 -7.73
N LEU A 71 -1.73 10.20 -8.74
CA LEU A 71 -2.64 9.07 -8.63
C LEU A 71 -1.88 7.76 -8.38
N SER A 72 -0.79 7.53 -9.12
CA SER A 72 0.08 6.36 -8.93
C SER A 72 0.76 6.36 -7.55
N ALA A 73 1.23 7.52 -7.08
CA ALA A 73 1.80 7.66 -5.74
C ALA A 73 0.77 7.37 -4.64
N LEU A 74 -0.44 7.91 -4.76
CA LEU A 74 -1.55 7.63 -3.82
C LEU A 74 -1.92 6.15 -3.82
N LEU A 75 -1.99 5.53 -4.99
CA LEU A 75 -2.29 4.11 -5.11
C LEU A 75 -1.21 3.24 -4.46
N ALA A 76 0.07 3.55 -4.70
CA ALA A 76 1.19 2.85 -4.07
C ALA A 76 1.17 2.97 -2.55
N LEU A 77 0.85 4.16 -2.03
CA LEU A 77 0.74 4.40 -0.58
C LEU A 77 -0.44 3.64 0.02
N ALA A 78 -1.59 3.62 -0.67
CA ALA A 78 -2.77 2.85 -0.26
C ALA A 78 -2.48 1.34 -0.24
N ILE A 79 -1.85 0.80 -1.28
CA ILE A 79 -1.48 -0.63 -1.35
C ILE A 79 -0.51 -0.98 -0.23
N THR A 80 0.53 -0.17 -0.02
CA THR A 80 1.53 -0.38 1.04
C THR A 80 0.89 -0.33 2.43
N GLY A 81 0.04 0.67 2.68
CA GLY A 81 -0.69 0.81 3.94
C GLY A 81 -1.64 -0.37 4.20
N CYS A 82 -2.42 -0.77 3.19
CA CYS A 82 -3.31 -1.93 3.27
C CYS A 82 -2.54 -3.23 3.51
N ALA A 83 -1.44 -3.45 2.79
CA ALA A 83 -0.60 -4.63 2.96
C ALA A 83 0.03 -4.67 4.37
N GLY A 84 0.59 -3.54 4.84
CA GLY A 84 1.14 -3.42 6.18
C GLY A 84 0.11 -3.68 7.28
N TRP A 85 -1.08 -3.09 7.15
CA TRP A 85 -2.19 -3.32 8.09
C TRP A 85 -2.67 -4.77 8.08
N TYR A 86 -2.76 -5.38 6.90
CA TYR A 86 -3.13 -6.78 6.73
C TYR A 86 -2.11 -7.72 7.38
N ILE A 87 -0.81 -7.50 7.15
CA ILE A 87 0.27 -8.30 7.76
C ILE A 87 0.27 -8.13 9.28
N TYR A 88 0.20 -6.90 9.78
CA TYR A 88 0.17 -6.64 11.22
C TYR A 88 -0.99 -7.36 11.91
N ARG A 89 -2.20 -7.24 11.33
CA ARG A 89 -3.40 -7.82 11.95
C ARG A 89 -3.47 -9.33 11.79
N ASN A 90 -3.06 -9.86 10.64
CA ASN A 90 -3.21 -11.29 10.34
C ASN A 90 -2.03 -12.14 10.81
N LEU A 91 -0.80 -11.65 10.69
CA LEU A 91 0.40 -12.36 11.15
C LEU A 91 0.72 -11.97 12.59
N GLY A 92 0.90 -10.68 12.86
CA GLY A 92 1.37 -10.20 14.17
C GLY A 92 0.48 -10.66 15.32
N SER A 93 -0.83 -10.41 15.24
CA SER A 93 -1.78 -10.79 16.30
C SER A 93 -1.81 -12.31 16.56
N ASN A 94 -1.84 -13.12 15.50
CA ASN A 94 -1.94 -14.57 15.63
C ASN A 94 -0.63 -15.20 16.12
N LEU A 95 0.53 -14.70 15.66
CA LEU A 95 1.83 -15.20 16.12
C LEU A 95 2.03 -14.90 17.61
N THR A 96 1.69 -13.69 18.06
CA THR A 96 1.77 -13.31 19.48
C THR A 96 0.78 -14.13 20.33
N ALA A 97 -0.38 -14.50 19.78
CA ALA A 97 -1.35 -15.31 20.49
C ALA A 97 -0.91 -16.78 20.63
N ILE A 98 -0.34 -17.38 19.57
CA ILE A 98 0.26 -18.72 19.63
C ILE A 98 1.46 -18.73 20.58
N SER A 99 2.33 -17.72 20.52
CA SER A 99 3.48 -17.59 21.43
C SER A 99 3.04 -17.52 22.90
N ARG A 100 2.02 -16.72 23.21
CA ARG A 100 1.43 -16.67 24.57
C ARG A 100 0.81 -18.00 24.99
N ALA A 101 0.13 -18.69 24.08
CA ALA A 101 -0.41 -20.02 24.36
C ALA A 101 0.71 -21.01 24.71
N MET A 102 1.85 -20.93 24.01
CA MET A 102 3.02 -21.76 24.28
C MET A 102 3.68 -21.44 25.62
N SER A 103 3.83 -20.17 25.99
CA SER A 103 4.35 -19.80 27.31
C SER A 103 3.45 -20.30 28.45
N ARG A 104 2.12 -20.19 28.32
CA ARG A 104 1.18 -20.70 29.33
C ARG A 104 1.23 -22.21 29.48
N LEU A 105 1.32 -22.92 28.36
CA LEU A 105 1.47 -24.37 28.38
C LEU A 105 2.80 -24.79 29.03
N ALA A 106 3.89 -24.06 28.78
CA ALA A 106 5.18 -24.30 29.41
C ALA A 106 5.18 -23.99 30.92
N GLN A 107 4.29 -23.12 31.39
CA GLN A 107 4.06 -22.83 32.80
C GLN A 107 3.18 -23.87 33.50
N GLY A 108 2.74 -24.92 32.79
CA GLY A 108 1.97 -26.03 33.37
C GLY A 108 0.46 -25.78 33.41
N GLU A 109 -0.06 -24.83 32.63
CA GLU A 109 -1.51 -24.68 32.46
C GLU A 109 -2.00 -25.63 31.33
N PRO A 110 -2.81 -26.66 31.63
CA PRO A 110 -3.20 -27.65 30.63
C PRO A 110 -4.33 -27.19 29.70
N ASN A 111 -5.06 -26.13 30.08
CA ASN A 111 -6.26 -25.69 29.37
C ASN A 111 -6.00 -24.40 28.56
N VAL A 112 -5.18 -24.52 27.53
CA VAL A 112 -4.82 -23.39 26.67
C VAL A 112 -5.51 -23.53 25.31
N SER A 113 -6.47 -22.64 25.04
CA SER A 113 -7.14 -22.55 23.73
C SER A 113 -6.21 -21.89 22.72
N VAL A 114 -5.82 -22.63 21.68
CA VAL A 114 -4.95 -22.12 20.60
C VAL A 114 -5.81 -21.38 19.57
N PRO A 115 -5.61 -20.07 19.37
CA PRO A 115 -6.34 -19.35 18.34
C PRO A 115 -5.93 -19.81 16.94
N ALA A 116 -6.83 -19.65 15.97
CA ALA A 116 -6.60 -19.90 14.54
C ALA A 116 -6.60 -21.36 14.04
N LEU A 117 -7.21 -22.30 14.77
CA LEU A 117 -7.38 -23.71 14.34
C LEU A 117 -8.09 -23.89 12.97
N GLN A 118 -8.94 -22.93 12.59
CA GLN A 118 -9.69 -22.95 11.32
C GLN A 118 -8.94 -22.34 10.13
N ARG A 119 -7.74 -21.78 10.32
CA ARG A 119 -6.93 -21.29 9.19
C ARG A 119 -6.41 -22.45 8.34
N ARG A 120 -6.39 -22.24 7.03
CA ARG A 120 -5.92 -23.21 6.03
C ARG A 120 -4.49 -22.96 5.54
N ASP A 121 -3.81 -21.97 6.09
CA ASP A 121 -2.42 -21.64 5.80
C ASP A 121 -1.46 -22.31 6.79
N GLU A 122 -0.17 -22.04 6.65
CA GLU A 122 0.93 -22.60 7.43
C GLU A 122 0.78 -22.28 8.93
N LEU A 123 0.21 -21.11 9.25
CA LEU A 123 -0.09 -20.71 10.63
C LEU A 123 -1.19 -21.59 11.24
N GLY A 124 -2.20 -21.94 10.45
CA GLY A 124 -3.23 -22.90 10.85
C GLY A 124 -2.68 -24.31 11.08
N GLU A 125 -1.74 -24.75 10.23
CA GLU A 125 -1.08 -26.05 10.41
C GLU A 125 -0.25 -26.09 11.70
N LEU A 126 0.51 -25.02 11.96
CA LEU A 126 1.26 -24.86 13.21
C LEU A 126 0.33 -24.86 14.44
N ALA A 127 -0.81 -24.15 14.37
CA ALA A 127 -1.79 -24.12 15.45
C ALA A 127 -2.41 -25.50 15.71
N ARG A 128 -2.70 -26.29 14.66
CA ARG A 128 -3.20 -27.67 14.80
C ARG A 128 -2.17 -28.59 15.46
N ALA A 129 -0.92 -28.55 14.99
CA ALA A 129 0.17 -29.32 15.58
C ALA A 129 0.36 -28.99 17.07
N PHE A 130 0.35 -27.70 17.41
CA PHE A 130 0.48 -27.25 18.80
C PHE A 130 -0.70 -27.72 19.68
N ASN A 131 -1.93 -27.70 19.14
CA ASN A 131 -3.10 -28.22 19.87
C ASN A 131 -3.04 -29.74 20.12
N VAL A 132 -2.40 -30.51 19.25
CA VAL A 132 -2.13 -31.94 19.53
C VAL A 132 -1.10 -32.07 20.65
N PHE A 133 -0.02 -31.28 20.62
CA PHE A 133 1.00 -31.28 21.67
C PHE A 133 0.43 -30.92 23.05
N ALA A 134 -0.38 -29.86 23.14
CA ALA A 134 -1.05 -29.45 24.37
C ALA A 134 -1.93 -30.56 24.96
N ARG A 135 -2.73 -31.23 24.10
CA ARG A 135 -3.57 -32.37 24.52
C ARG A 135 -2.75 -33.55 25.02
N ASN A 136 -1.65 -33.86 24.33
CA ASN A 136 -0.75 -34.95 24.74
C ASN A 136 -0.15 -34.67 26.11
N MET A 137 0.35 -33.45 26.36
CA MET A 137 0.87 -33.06 27.68
C MET A 137 -0.19 -33.18 28.78
N ALA A 138 -1.41 -32.70 28.56
CA ALA A 138 -2.49 -32.82 29.53
C ALA A 138 -2.83 -34.29 29.85
N SER A 139 -2.84 -35.17 28.84
CA SER A 139 -3.05 -36.61 29.06
C SER A 139 -1.89 -37.27 29.82
N LEU A 140 -0.66 -36.81 29.57
CA LEU A 140 0.54 -37.33 30.22
C LEU A 140 0.52 -36.97 31.71
N GLU A 141 0.12 -35.74 32.03
CA GLU A 141 -0.06 -35.28 33.40
C GLU A 141 -1.15 -36.07 34.13
N HIS A 142 -2.28 -36.34 33.47
CA HIS A 142 -3.34 -37.16 34.05
C HIS A 142 -2.86 -38.60 34.32
N THR A 143 -2.15 -39.19 33.37
CA THR A 143 -1.61 -40.55 33.49
C THR A 143 -0.55 -40.65 34.58
N THR A 144 0.34 -39.65 34.70
CA THR A 144 1.34 -39.62 35.78
C THR A 144 0.70 -39.46 37.15
N ARG A 145 -0.36 -38.64 37.28
CA ARG A 145 -1.13 -38.54 38.53
C ARG A 145 -1.77 -39.88 38.91
N LEU A 146 -2.44 -40.55 37.96
CA LEU A 146 -3.04 -41.87 38.19
C LEU A 146 -2.01 -42.93 38.58
N LEU A 147 -0.86 -42.95 37.90
CA LEU A 147 0.23 -43.85 38.25
C LEU A 147 0.74 -43.57 39.66
N LYS A 148 0.98 -42.30 40.01
CA LYS A 148 1.47 -41.92 41.34
C LYS A 148 0.50 -42.32 42.45
N GLU A 149 -0.80 -42.15 42.22
CA GLU A 149 -1.84 -42.56 43.16
C GLU A 149 -1.91 -44.08 43.31
N LYS A 150 -1.80 -44.81 42.20
CA LYS A 150 -1.73 -46.28 42.22
C LYS A 150 -0.49 -46.79 42.94
N THR A 151 0.68 -46.17 42.73
CA THR A 151 1.92 -46.54 43.43
C THR A 151 1.79 -46.32 44.94
N ASN A 152 1.24 -45.17 45.37
CA ASN A 152 0.96 -44.92 46.78
C ASN A 152 0.01 -45.95 47.38
N GLN A 153 -1.06 -46.33 46.66
CA GLN A 153 -1.96 -47.37 47.15
C GLN A 153 -1.27 -48.74 47.28
N MET A 154 -0.46 -49.14 46.31
CA MET A 154 0.30 -50.39 46.39
C MET A 154 1.30 -50.39 47.55
N GLU A 155 1.91 -49.25 47.87
CA GLU A 155 2.81 -49.11 49.01
C GLU A 155 2.06 -49.23 50.35
N ILE A 156 0.91 -48.56 50.48
CA ILE A 156 0.03 -48.70 51.66
C ILE A 156 -0.44 -50.15 51.84
N ASP A 157 -0.87 -50.80 50.75
CA ASP A 157 -1.30 -52.20 50.80
C ASP A 157 -0.16 -53.15 51.16
N ARG A 158 1.07 -52.87 50.69
CA ARG A 158 2.26 -53.63 51.10
C ARG A 158 2.53 -53.50 52.59
N ILE A 159 2.50 -52.28 53.12
CA ILE A 159 2.72 -52.02 54.55
C ILE A 159 1.66 -52.77 55.38
N LYS A 160 0.37 -52.66 55.01
CA LYS A 160 -0.71 -53.38 55.70
C LYS A 160 -0.52 -54.89 55.68
N ARG A 161 -0.06 -55.46 54.57
CA ARG A 161 0.22 -56.92 54.50
C ARG A 161 1.36 -57.33 55.41
N GLN A 162 2.44 -56.53 55.46
CA GLN A 162 3.56 -56.80 56.37
C GLN A 162 3.12 -56.72 57.84
N GLU A 163 2.36 -55.70 58.22
CA GLU A 163 1.81 -55.56 59.58
C GLU A 163 0.90 -56.74 59.95
N LEU A 164 0.07 -57.20 59.00
CA LEU A 164 -0.80 -58.36 59.23
C LEU A 164 0.02 -59.65 59.43
N GLU A 165 1.06 -59.87 58.63
CA GLU A 165 1.96 -61.02 58.78
C GLU A 165 2.71 -60.98 60.12
N GLU A 166 3.22 -59.82 60.53
CA GLU A 166 3.89 -59.65 61.84
C GLU A 166 2.93 -59.89 63.00
N ALA A 167 1.69 -59.38 62.94
CA ALA A 167 0.69 -59.59 63.97
C ALA A 167 0.28 -61.07 64.10
N LEU A 168 0.16 -61.78 62.98
CA LEU A 168 -0.12 -63.22 62.97
C LEU A 168 1.04 -64.03 63.56
N LEU A 169 2.28 -63.70 63.21
CA LEU A 169 3.48 -64.32 63.80
C LEU A 169 3.55 -64.07 65.30
N HIS A 170 3.25 -62.84 65.75
CA HIS A 170 3.22 -62.49 67.16
C HIS A 170 2.12 -63.27 67.91
N SER A 171 0.92 -63.38 67.33
CA SER A 171 -0.17 -64.17 67.92
C SER A 171 0.15 -65.66 68.01
N GLN A 172 0.81 -66.24 67.01
CA GLN A 172 1.23 -67.65 67.04
C GLN A 172 2.27 -67.91 68.13
N LYS A 173 3.28 -67.04 68.26
CA LYS A 173 4.30 -67.16 69.32
C LYS A 173 3.69 -67.07 70.72
N MET A 174 2.78 -66.11 70.93
CA MET A 174 2.09 -65.95 72.23
C MET A 174 1.24 -67.16 72.60
N LYS A 175 0.60 -67.83 71.63
CA LYS A 175 -0.14 -69.07 71.87
C LYS A 175 0.79 -70.25 72.15
N ALA A 176 1.95 -70.33 71.50
CA ALA A 176 2.92 -71.39 71.71
C ALA A 176 3.68 -71.27 73.05
N SER A 177 3.80 -70.07 73.62
CA SER A 177 4.41 -69.86 74.94
C SER A 177 3.44 -70.01 76.12
N ALA A 178 2.13 -70.11 75.84
CA ALA A 178 1.06 -70.22 76.84
C ALA A 178 0.54 -71.66 77.02
N SER A 179 1.11 -72.63 76.29
CA SER A 179 0.88 -74.08 76.45
C SER A 179 2.12 -74.76 77.00
#